data_AF-A0A1P8KD33-F1
#
_entry.id   AF-A0A1P8KD33-F1
#
_cell.length_a   1.000
_cell.length_b   1.000
_cell.length_c   1.000
_cell.angle_alpha   90.00
_cell.angle_beta   90.00
_cell.angle_gamma   90.00
#
_symmetry.space_group_name_H-M   'P 1'
#
loop_
_entity.id
_entity.type
_entity.pdbx_description
1 polymer ?
#
loop_
_entity_poly.entity_id
_entity_poly.type
_entity_poly.pdbx_seq_one_letter_code
_entity_poly.pdbx_strand_id
1 'polypeptide(L)'
;MIRLRIATYNIHKGVQGLIFAKRLEIHNLGHAVEQFDADIVCLQEVRQVHRRGAEFFTRWPEMPQADFLAPEGYEAVYRTNAITRHGEHGNAMLSRWPVLDHQHEDMSDHRFEQRGLLHSEVLVHGQALHVIVVHLGLIRASRVRQLAQLRRYIARHVPDDAALVVAGDFNDWGRLVHQTLGHVGLQACEMPGAQTFPSRMPMAQLDHVFARGLAPVGLHVPRGGIWARMSDHLPLIAEFDWSVEPVE
;
A
#
# COMPACT_ATOMS: atom_id res chain seq x y z
N MET A 1 1.56 12.48 -22.44
CA MET A 1 1.80 12.28 -21.00
C MET A 1 0.47 12.14 -20.32
N ILE A 2 0.32 11.14 -19.47
CA ILE A 2 -0.86 10.92 -18.62
C ILE A 2 -0.50 11.20 -17.17
N ARG A 3 -1.49 11.60 -16.37
CA ARG A 3 -1.35 11.74 -14.92
C ARG A 3 -1.82 10.44 -14.26
N LEU A 4 -0.96 9.83 -13.45
CA LEU A 4 -1.29 8.69 -12.61
C LEU A 4 -1.36 9.10 -11.15
N ARG A 5 -2.41 8.65 -10.47
CA ARG A 5 -2.62 8.85 -9.03
C ARG A 5 -2.48 7.53 -8.30
N ILE A 6 -1.56 7.49 -7.34
CA ILE A 6 -1.21 6.28 -6.59
C ILE A 6 -1.40 6.56 -5.12
N ALA A 7 -2.33 5.84 -4.49
CA ALA A 7 -2.56 5.92 -3.05
C ALA A 7 -1.88 4.77 -2.31
N THR A 8 -1.36 5.04 -1.11
CA THR A 8 -1.00 4.00 -0.15
C THR A 8 -1.67 4.24 1.19
N TYR A 9 -2.16 3.18 1.83
CA TYR A 9 -2.83 3.29 3.12
C TYR A 9 -2.73 2.00 3.95
N ASN A 10 -2.09 2.10 5.12
CA ASN A 10 -2.18 1.07 6.15
C ASN A 10 -3.53 1.21 6.87
N ILE A 11 -4.43 0.24 6.67
CA ILE A 11 -5.82 0.30 7.18
C ILE A 11 -5.99 -0.34 8.56
N HIS A 12 -4.90 -0.79 9.20
CA HIS A 12 -4.91 -1.40 10.54
C HIS A 12 -6.02 -2.44 10.72
N LYS A 13 -6.20 -3.36 9.75
CA LYS A 13 -7.24 -4.40 9.74
C LYS A 13 -8.69 -3.89 9.73
N GLY A 14 -8.92 -2.62 9.44
CA GLY A 14 -10.25 -1.99 9.43
C GLY A 14 -10.90 -1.86 10.82
N VAL A 15 -10.09 -1.88 11.88
CA VAL A 15 -10.57 -1.78 13.26
C VAL A 15 -9.72 -0.77 14.03
N GLN A 16 -10.37 0.24 14.61
CA GLN A 16 -9.73 1.15 15.56
C GLN A 16 -10.43 1.07 16.93
N GLY A 17 -9.64 1.07 18.03
CA GLY A 17 -10.14 1.12 19.42
C GLY A 17 -9.49 0.10 20.37
N LEU A 18 -9.43 0.44 21.66
CA LEU A 18 -9.11 -0.50 22.75
C LEU A 18 -10.14 -1.63 22.80
N ILE A 19 -9.75 -2.78 23.36
CA ILE A 19 -10.47 -4.08 23.35
C ILE A 19 -11.99 -3.97 23.62
N PHE A 20 -12.46 -2.96 24.36
CA PHE A 20 -13.87 -2.75 24.74
C PHE A 20 -14.65 -1.73 23.89
N ALA A 21 -14.03 -1.10 22.89
CA ALA A 21 -14.64 -0.07 22.04
C ALA A 21 -14.24 -0.19 20.55
N LYS A 22 -14.14 -1.42 20.04
CA LYS A 22 -13.85 -1.67 18.61
C LYS A 22 -15.01 -1.18 17.75
N ARG A 23 -14.73 -0.30 16.80
CA ARG A 23 -15.69 0.11 15.77
C ARG A 23 -15.32 -0.50 14.43
N LEU A 24 -16.35 -0.99 13.72
CA LEU A 24 -16.22 -1.47 12.36
C LEU A 24 -16.21 -0.25 11.42
N GLU A 25 -15.04 0.10 10.91
CA GLU A 25 -14.87 1.26 10.02
C GLU A 25 -14.80 0.85 8.54
N ILE A 26 -15.02 -0.43 8.21
CA ILE A 26 -14.83 -0.96 6.84
C ILE A 26 -15.68 -0.24 5.78
N HIS A 27 -16.92 0.14 6.09
CA HIS A 27 -17.79 0.90 5.18
C HIS A 27 -17.27 2.33 4.97
N ASN A 28 -16.77 2.97 6.02
CA ASN A 28 -16.14 4.29 5.92
C ASN A 28 -14.82 4.20 5.15
N LEU A 29 -14.09 3.09 5.27
CA LEU A 29 -12.89 2.82 4.48
C LEU A 29 -13.20 2.65 2.99
N GLY A 30 -14.31 1.98 2.62
CA GLY A 30 -14.73 1.89 1.22
C GLY A 30 -14.96 3.28 0.62
N HIS A 31 -15.77 4.12 1.27
CA HIS A 31 -15.98 5.51 0.84
C HIS A 31 -14.70 6.35 0.84
N ALA A 32 -13.80 6.11 1.78
CA ALA A 32 -12.51 6.78 1.81
C ALA A 32 -11.62 6.40 0.61
N VAL A 33 -11.58 5.11 0.24
CA VAL A 33 -10.84 4.63 -0.92
C VAL A 33 -11.40 5.23 -2.21
N GLU A 34 -12.73 5.31 -2.36
CA GLU A 34 -13.38 6.01 -3.47
C GLU A 34 -12.95 7.48 -3.55
N GLN A 35 -12.84 8.17 -2.40
CA GLN A 35 -12.43 9.58 -2.32
C GLN A 35 -10.96 9.83 -2.67
N PHE A 36 -10.11 8.80 -2.73
CA PHE A 36 -8.73 8.99 -3.16
C PHE A 36 -8.64 9.43 -4.63
N ASP A 37 -9.63 9.04 -5.43
CA ASP A 37 -9.59 9.17 -6.90
C ASP A 37 -8.22 8.72 -7.45
N ALA A 38 -7.76 7.56 -6.98
CA ALA A 38 -6.47 6.99 -7.33
C ALA A 38 -6.65 5.89 -8.37
N ASP A 39 -5.79 5.85 -9.38
CA ASP A 39 -5.76 4.79 -10.38
C ASP A 39 -5.32 3.46 -9.77
N ILE A 40 -4.41 3.52 -8.79
CA ILE A 40 -3.88 2.37 -8.05
C ILE A 40 -3.90 2.68 -6.56
N VAL A 41 -4.40 1.75 -5.74
CA VAL A 41 -4.46 1.85 -4.28
C VAL A 41 -3.70 0.69 -3.64
N CYS A 42 -2.67 1.00 -2.88
CA CYS A 42 -1.81 0.04 -2.20
C CYS A 42 -2.18 -0.03 -0.71
N LEU A 43 -2.72 -1.16 -0.26
CA LEU A 43 -3.23 -1.32 1.09
C LEU A 43 -2.37 -2.29 1.91
N GLN A 44 -2.15 -1.95 3.18
CA GLN A 44 -1.46 -2.81 4.16
C GLN A 44 -2.38 -3.18 5.31
N GLU A 45 -2.10 -4.31 5.96
CA GLU A 45 -2.92 -4.88 7.04
C GLU A 45 -4.34 -5.26 6.62
N VAL A 46 -4.52 -5.68 5.35
CA VAL A 46 -5.79 -6.16 4.80
C VAL A 46 -6.05 -7.61 5.23
N ARG A 47 -7.31 -7.99 5.48
CA ARG A 47 -7.70 -9.35 5.87
C ARG A 47 -8.47 -10.08 4.77
N GLN A 48 -8.17 -11.36 4.52
CA GLN A 48 -8.91 -12.18 3.54
C GLN A 48 -10.28 -12.63 4.08
N VAL A 49 -10.31 -13.28 5.23
CA VAL A 49 -11.54 -13.80 5.85
C VAL A 49 -11.47 -13.54 7.35
N HIS A 50 -12.54 -13.01 7.94
CA HIS A 50 -12.58 -12.80 9.39
C HIS A 50 -13.77 -13.49 10.04
N ARG A 51 -13.66 -14.82 10.24
CA ARG A 51 -14.68 -15.67 10.88
C ARG A 51 -15.15 -15.16 12.26
N ARG A 52 -14.30 -14.44 13.01
CA ARG A 52 -14.69 -13.85 14.31
C ARG A 52 -15.37 -12.47 14.21
N GLY A 53 -15.19 -11.72 13.13
CA GLY A 53 -15.82 -10.39 12.99
C GLY A 53 -17.33 -10.51 12.77
N ALA A 54 -17.72 -11.52 11.98
CA ALA A 54 -19.11 -11.88 11.72
C ALA A 54 -19.88 -12.30 12.99
N GLU A 55 -19.19 -12.82 14.02
CA GLU A 55 -19.81 -13.20 15.30
C GLU A 55 -20.15 -11.98 16.18
N PHE A 56 -19.47 -10.84 16.03
CA PHE A 56 -19.66 -9.65 16.87
C PHE A 56 -20.33 -8.46 16.16
N PHE A 57 -20.33 -8.41 14.83
CA PHE A 57 -20.89 -7.30 14.07
C PHE A 57 -21.85 -7.78 12.97
N THR A 58 -23.11 -7.37 13.07
CA THR A 58 -24.21 -7.78 12.16
C THR A 58 -24.09 -7.27 10.71
N ARG A 59 -23.12 -6.39 10.41
CA ARG A 59 -22.93 -5.76 9.08
C ARG A 59 -21.53 -5.98 8.49
N TRP A 60 -20.84 -7.05 8.90
CA TRP A 60 -19.54 -7.40 8.36
C TRP A 60 -19.69 -7.99 6.93
N PRO A 61 -18.87 -7.57 5.93
CA PRO A 61 -18.98 -8.11 4.57
C PRO A 61 -18.64 -9.60 4.52
N GLU A 62 -19.42 -10.39 3.77
CA GLU A 62 -19.15 -11.81 3.55
C GLU A 62 -17.98 -12.05 2.57
N MET A 63 -17.62 -11.02 1.79
CA MET A 63 -16.54 -11.04 0.81
C MET A 63 -15.19 -10.61 1.42
N PRO A 64 -14.05 -10.95 0.79
CA PRO A 64 -12.74 -10.53 1.28
C PRO A 64 -12.61 -8.99 1.33
N GLN A 65 -11.80 -8.50 2.28
CA GLN A 65 -11.72 -7.05 2.53
C GLN A 65 -11.16 -6.28 1.33
N ALA A 66 -10.24 -6.87 0.56
CA ALA A 66 -9.73 -6.23 -0.65
C ALA A 66 -10.83 -6.01 -1.69
N ASP A 67 -11.65 -7.04 -1.96
CA ASP A 67 -12.78 -6.95 -2.89
C ASP A 67 -13.86 -5.98 -2.40
N PHE A 68 -14.13 -5.97 -1.08
CA PHE A 68 -15.10 -5.04 -0.50
C PHE A 68 -14.65 -3.57 -0.60
N LEU A 69 -13.34 -3.31 -0.50
CA LEU A 69 -12.78 -1.96 -0.57
C LEU A 69 -12.50 -1.50 -2.01
N ALA A 70 -12.59 -2.40 -2.99
CA ALA A 70 -12.41 -2.06 -4.40
C ALA A 70 -13.56 -1.17 -4.88
N PRO A 71 -13.29 0.05 -5.38
CA PRO A 71 -14.30 0.83 -6.07
C PRO A 71 -14.87 0.05 -7.27
N GLU A 72 -16.06 0.44 -7.72
CA GLU A 72 -16.67 -0.20 -8.88
C GLU A 72 -15.74 -0.15 -10.11
N GLY A 73 -15.55 -1.30 -10.76
CA GLY A 73 -14.65 -1.46 -11.90
C GLY A 73 -13.18 -1.67 -11.57
N TYR A 74 -12.79 -1.68 -10.29
CA TYR A 74 -11.40 -1.98 -9.90
C TYR A 74 -11.19 -3.49 -9.76
N GLU A 75 -10.01 -3.95 -10.16
CA GLU A 75 -9.51 -5.29 -9.86
C GLU A 75 -8.75 -5.28 -8.53
N ALA A 76 -9.03 -6.26 -7.66
CA ALA A 76 -8.39 -6.41 -6.37
C ALA A 76 -7.44 -7.61 -6.36
N VAL A 77 -6.19 -7.38 -5.94
CA VAL A 77 -5.19 -8.43 -5.72
C VAL A 77 -4.83 -8.45 -4.25
N TYR A 78 -4.92 -9.62 -3.62
CA TYR A 78 -4.57 -9.81 -2.22
C TYR A 78 -3.59 -10.96 -2.02
N ARG A 79 -2.65 -10.78 -1.08
CA ARG A 79 -1.74 -11.83 -0.61
C ARG A 79 -1.54 -11.75 0.89
N THR A 80 -1.72 -12.88 1.56
CA THR A 80 -1.45 -13.04 3.00
C THR A 80 0.05 -12.92 3.27
N ASN A 81 0.40 -12.12 4.28
CA ASN A 81 1.78 -12.01 4.79
C ASN A 81 1.93 -12.66 6.17
N ALA A 82 0.87 -12.66 6.98
CA ALA A 82 0.93 -13.11 8.35
C ALA A 82 -0.30 -13.95 8.73
N ILE A 83 -0.06 -15.12 9.31
CA ILE A 83 -1.10 -15.98 9.90
C ILE A 83 -0.94 -15.95 11.41
N THR A 84 -2.04 -15.66 12.12
CA THR A 84 -2.06 -15.58 13.58
C THR A 84 -3.24 -16.37 14.15
N ARG A 85 -3.24 -16.60 15.46
CA ARG A 85 -4.39 -17.18 16.18
C ARG A 85 -5.69 -16.36 16.05
N HIS A 86 -5.60 -15.11 15.59
CA HIS A 86 -6.70 -14.18 15.40
C HIS A 86 -7.00 -13.93 13.92
N GLY A 87 -6.64 -14.86 13.05
CA GLY A 87 -6.81 -14.76 11.60
C GLY A 87 -5.56 -14.26 10.91
N GLU A 88 -5.70 -13.98 9.62
CA GLU A 88 -4.60 -13.55 8.77
C GLU A 88 -4.69 -12.07 8.41
N HIS A 89 -3.57 -11.52 7.95
CA HIS A 89 -3.51 -10.25 7.27
C HIS A 89 -2.35 -10.18 6.27
N GLY A 90 -2.43 -9.22 5.35
CA GLY A 90 -1.50 -9.11 4.23
C GLY A 90 -1.56 -7.75 3.53
N ASN A 91 -1.06 -7.74 2.31
CA ASN A 91 -1.10 -6.56 1.44
C ASN A 91 -2.15 -6.77 0.36
N ALA A 92 -2.75 -5.66 -0.10
CA ALA A 92 -3.59 -5.65 -1.28
C ALA A 92 -3.20 -4.52 -2.24
N MET A 93 -3.51 -4.72 -3.51
CA MET A 93 -3.49 -3.69 -4.53
C MET A 93 -4.87 -3.65 -5.17
N LEU A 94 -5.45 -2.45 -5.30
CA LEU A 94 -6.67 -2.20 -6.06
C LEU A 94 -6.29 -1.39 -7.28
N SER A 95 -6.76 -1.78 -8.46
CA SER A 95 -6.38 -1.15 -9.72
C SER A 95 -7.59 -0.84 -10.58
N ARG A 96 -7.68 0.40 -11.07
CA ARG A 96 -8.64 0.82 -12.11
C ARG A 96 -8.39 0.13 -13.45
N TRP A 97 -7.17 -0.37 -13.64
CA TRP A 97 -6.65 -0.94 -14.86
C TRP A 97 -6.50 -2.47 -14.73
N PRO A 98 -6.54 -3.24 -15.84
CA PRO A 98 -6.41 -4.69 -15.79
C PRO A 98 -5.09 -5.15 -15.16
N VAL A 99 -5.16 -6.18 -14.31
CA VAL A 99 -3.99 -6.84 -13.73
C VAL A 99 -3.58 -8.02 -14.62
N LEU A 100 -2.34 -7.99 -15.11
CA LEU A 100 -1.79 -9.02 -16.01
C LEU A 100 -1.23 -10.23 -15.25
N ASP A 101 -0.45 -9.97 -14.21
CA ASP A 101 0.16 -10.99 -13.35
C ASP A 101 0.36 -10.44 -11.94
N HIS A 102 0.53 -11.33 -10.97
CA HIS A 102 0.88 -10.95 -9.61
C HIS A 102 1.62 -12.04 -8.84
N GLN A 103 2.61 -11.62 -8.05
CA GLN A 103 3.56 -12.44 -7.33
C GLN A 103 3.69 -11.99 -5.87
N HIS A 104 4.27 -12.84 -5.05
CA HIS A 104 4.48 -12.60 -3.62
C HIS A 104 5.86 -13.10 -3.21
N GLU A 105 6.52 -12.36 -2.32
CA GLU A 105 7.73 -12.83 -1.66
C GLU A 105 7.65 -12.58 -0.15
N ASP A 106 7.95 -13.62 0.63
CA ASP A 106 8.10 -13.54 2.08
C ASP A 106 9.31 -12.67 2.43
N MET A 107 9.07 -11.65 3.23
CA MET A 107 10.06 -10.69 3.72
C MET A 107 10.25 -10.75 5.23
N SER A 108 9.83 -11.86 5.85
CA SER A 108 9.94 -12.10 7.28
C SER A 108 11.41 -12.24 7.67
N ASP A 109 11.88 -11.34 8.54
CA ASP A 109 13.28 -11.33 8.96
C ASP A 109 13.57 -12.36 10.06
N HIS A 110 12.56 -12.64 10.89
CA HIS A 110 12.63 -13.65 11.94
C HIS A 110 11.22 -14.17 12.26
N ARG A 111 11.13 -15.29 12.99
CA ARG A 111 9.87 -16.00 13.31
C ARG A 111 8.75 -15.19 14.00
N PHE A 112 9.05 -13.98 14.47
CA PHE A 112 8.10 -13.11 15.17
C PHE A 112 7.70 -11.88 14.35
N GLU A 113 8.32 -11.68 13.18
CA GLU A 113 8.03 -10.57 12.27
C GLU A 113 7.63 -11.16 10.92
N GLN A 114 6.32 -11.35 10.74
CA GLN A 114 5.74 -11.85 9.49
C GLN A 114 5.48 -10.68 8.54
N ARG A 115 6.20 -10.63 7.41
CA ARG A 115 6.14 -9.58 6.38
C ARG A 115 6.20 -10.19 4.99
N GLY A 116 5.73 -9.47 3.99
CA GLY A 116 5.87 -9.85 2.60
C GLY A 116 5.65 -8.67 1.67
N LEU A 117 6.11 -8.80 0.43
CA LEU A 117 5.75 -7.89 -0.66
C LEU A 117 4.68 -8.54 -1.54
N LEU A 118 3.81 -7.70 -2.10
CA LEU A 118 2.92 -8.06 -3.20
C LEU A 118 3.42 -7.33 -4.44
N HIS A 119 3.75 -8.06 -5.49
CA HIS A 119 4.09 -7.50 -6.80
C HIS A 119 2.94 -7.75 -7.76
N SER A 120 2.49 -6.74 -8.49
CA SER A 120 1.50 -6.89 -9.55
C SER A 120 1.96 -6.16 -10.79
N GLU A 121 1.64 -6.70 -11.96
CA GLU A 121 1.83 -6.06 -13.26
C GLU A 121 0.47 -5.58 -13.75
N VAL A 122 0.37 -4.29 -14.06
CA VAL A 122 -0.88 -3.62 -14.41
C VAL A 122 -0.77 -3.03 -15.82
N LEU A 123 -1.79 -3.22 -16.66
CA LEU A 123 -1.80 -2.70 -18.02
C LEU A 123 -2.46 -1.31 -18.08
N VAL A 124 -1.64 -0.27 -18.11
CA VAL A 124 -2.11 1.12 -18.17
C VAL A 124 -1.90 1.66 -19.58
N HIS A 125 -2.98 2.01 -20.27
CA HIS A 125 -2.92 2.54 -21.63
C HIS A 125 -2.04 1.72 -22.60
N GLY A 126 -2.04 0.38 -22.45
CA GLY A 126 -1.28 -0.52 -23.31
C GLY A 126 0.18 -0.74 -22.89
N GLN A 127 0.66 -0.12 -21.82
CA GLN A 127 1.99 -0.32 -21.27
C GLN A 127 1.94 -0.97 -19.87
N ALA A 128 2.89 -1.85 -19.59
CA ALA A 128 3.00 -2.52 -18.31
C ALA A 128 3.57 -1.57 -17.24
N LEU A 129 2.90 -1.51 -16.10
CA LEU A 129 3.35 -0.85 -14.89
C LEU A 129 3.52 -1.90 -13.79
N HIS A 130 4.73 -2.03 -13.27
CA HIS A 130 4.98 -2.86 -12.10
C HIS A 130 4.63 -2.10 -10.82
N VAL A 131 3.88 -2.74 -9.92
CA VAL A 131 3.49 -2.16 -8.63
C VAL A 131 3.89 -3.13 -7.53
N ILE A 132 4.73 -2.68 -6.59
CA ILE A 132 5.14 -3.45 -5.43
C ILE A 132 4.59 -2.80 -4.16
N VAL A 133 3.70 -3.52 -3.47
CA VAL A 133 3.16 -3.12 -2.17
C VAL A 133 3.97 -3.75 -1.05
N VAL A 134 4.50 -2.92 -0.15
CA VAL A 134 5.31 -3.36 0.99
C VAL A 134 4.70 -2.96 2.33
N HIS A 135 5.04 -3.73 3.36
CA HIS A 135 4.88 -3.33 4.75
C HIS A 135 6.14 -3.82 5.47
N LEU A 136 7.02 -2.93 5.91
CA LEU A 136 8.28 -3.34 6.53
C LEU A 136 8.18 -3.55 8.04
N GLY A 137 9.21 -4.18 8.60
CA GLY A 137 9.36 -4.44 10.02
C GLY A 137 9.56 -3.19 10.88
N LEU A 138 9.22 -3.29 12.16
CA LEU A 138 9.41 -2.20 13.13
C LEU A 138 10.86 -2.09 13.59
N ILE A 139 11.63 -3.17 13.48
CA ILE A 139 13.03 -3.21 13.90
C ILE A 139 13.91 -2.68 12.76
N ARG A 140 14.72 -1.65 13.04
CA ARG A 140 15.58 -1.01 12.03
C ARG A 140 16.52 -2.00 11.33
N ALA A 141 17.11 -2.93 12.08
CA ALA A 141 18.00 -3.93 11.51
C ALA A 141 17.26 -4.87 10.52
N SER A 142 16.02 -5.24 10.83
CA SER A 142 15.16 -6.01 9.94
C SER A 142 14.82 -5.21 8.68
N ARG A 143 14.48 -3.91 8.81
CA ARG A 143 14.24 -3.03 7.66
C ARG A 143 15.43 -2.96 6.71
N VAL A 144 16.65 -2.87 7.23
CA VAL A 144 17.85 -2.87 6.38
C VAL A 144 17.94 -4.15 5.54
N ARG A 145 17.70 -5.32 6.15
CA ARG A 145 17.71 -6.62 5.45
C ARG A 145 16.56 -6.77 4.47
N GLN A 146 15.36 -6.32 4.87
CA GLN A 146 14.16 -6.28 4.03
C GLN A 146 14.33 -5.37 2.82
N LEU A 147 14.90 -4.17 2.97
CA LEU A 147 15.18 -3.29 1.85
C LEU A 147 16.24 -3.86 0.91
N ALA A 148 17.27 -4.54 1.46
CA ALA A 148 18.24 -5.26 0.64
C ALA A 148 17.60 -6.43 -0.13
N GLN A 149 16.66 -7.15 0.51
CA GLN A 149 15.86 -8.19 -0.15
C GLN A 149 14.98 -7.60 -1.26
N LEU A 150 14.26 -6.51 -1.01
CA LEU A 150 13.45 -5.80 -2.00
C LEU A 150 14.27 -5.38 -3.22
N ARG A 151 15.48 -4.84 -3.02
CA ARG A 151 16.38 -4.51 -4.14
C ARG A 151 16.76 -5.73 -4.97
N ARG A 152 17.08 -6.86 -4.32
CA ARG A 152 17.37 -8.14 -5.01
C ARG A 152 16.14 -8.71 -5.70
N TYR A 153 14.95 -8.48 -5.15
CA TYR A 153 13.70 -8.87 -5.79
C TYR A 153 13.45 -8.06 -7.07
N ILE A 154 13.54 -6.73 -6.98
CA ILE A 154 13.39 -5.83 -8.14
C ILE A 154 14.35 -6.24 -9.26
N ALA A 155 15.64 -6.41 -8.95
CA ALA A 155 16.64 -6.81 -9.95
C ALA A 155 16.41 -8.19 -10.59
N ARG A 156 15.63 -9.08 -9.96
CA ARG A 156 15.31 -10.41 -10.50
C ARG A 156 14.02 -10.44 -11.30
N HIS A 157 13.04 -9.60 -10.95
CA HIS A 157 11.65 -9.74 -11.38
C HIS A 157 11.10 -8.52 -12.13
N VAL A 158 11.81 -7.39 -12.16
CA VAL A 158 11.36 -6.17 -12.83
C VAL A 158 12.43 -5.76 -13.84
N PRO A 159 12.11 -5.62 -15.14
CA PRO A 159 13.06 -5.12 -16.14
C PRO A 159 13.62 -3.74 -15.76
N ASP A 160 14.86 -3.44 -16.14
CA ASP A 160 15.55 -2.21 -15.71
C ASP A 160 14.95 -0.93 -16.31
N ASP A 161 14.35 -1.03 -17.50
CA ASP A 161 13.68 0.03 -18.23
C ASP A 161 12.17 0.11 -17.94
N ALA A 162 11.61 -0.89 -17.27
CA ALA A 162 10.18 -0.93 -16.97
C ALA A 162 9.79 0.14 -15.93
N ALA A 163 8.60 0.70 -16.14
CA ALA A 163 7.92 1.56 -15.19
C ALA A 163 7.62 0.77 -13.91
N LEU A 164 8.04 1.29 -12.77
CA LEU A 164 7.94 0.63 -11.47
C LEU A 164 7.48 1.61 -10.42
N VAL A 165 6.54 1.17 -9.60
CA VAL A 165 6.08 1.83 -8.38
C VAL A 165 6.33 0.91 -7.19
N VAL A 166 6.90 1.46 -6.12
CA VAL A 166 6.99 0.80 -4.82
C VAL A 166 6.29 1.67 -3.79
N ALA A 167 5.22 1.15 -3.19
CA ALA A 167 4.37 1.89 -2.27
C ALA A 167 4.06 1.09 -1.02
N GLY A 168 3.92 1.77 0.11
CA GLY A 168 3.53 1.11 1.34
C GLY A 168 3.99 1.79 2.61
N ASP A 169 3.77 1.09 3.72
CA ASP A 169 4.29 1.46 5.05
C ASP A 169 5.72 0.90 5.22
N PHE A 170 6.70 1.80 5.16
CA PHE A 170 8.11 1.45 5.29
C PHE A 170 8.57 1.40 6.74
N ASN A 171 7.76 1.85 7.71
CA ASN A 171 8.13 1.97 9.13
C ASN A 171 9.49 2.69 9.35
N ASP A 172 9.85 3.58 8.43
CA ASP A 172 11.06 4.39 8.45
C ASP A 172 10.70 5.85 8.16
N TRP A 173 11.39 6.79 8.81
CA TRP A 173 11.09 8.23 8.69
C TRP A 173 11.63 8.87 7.39
N GLY A 174 11.93 8.05 6.38
CA GLY A 174 12.43 8.49 5.08
C GLY A 174 13.92 8.27 4.83
N ARG A 175 14.82 8.52 5.81
CA ARG A 175 16.28 8.55 5.52
C ARG A 175 16.81 7.23 4.95
N LEU A 176 16.47 6.09 5.56
CA LEU A 176 17.01 4.80 5.13
C LEU A 176 16.38 4.37 3.80
N VAL A 177 15.06 4.55 3.67
CA VAL A 177 14.31 4.13 2.49
C VAL A 177 14.65 4.98 1.26
N HIS A 178 14.68 6.32 1.38
CA HIS A 178 15.05 7.20 0.27
C HIS A 178 16.48 6.91 -0.22
N GLN A 179 17.43 6.73 0.71
CA GLN A 179 18.78 6.35 0.34
C GLN A 179 18.77 5.01 -0.40
N THR A 180 18.14 3.98 0.15
CA THR A 180 18.24 2.62 -0.40
C THR A 180 17.53 2.48 -1.76
N LEU A 181 16.35 3.06 -1.91
CA LEU A 181 15.58 3.00 -3.15
C LEU A 181 16.12 3.96 -4.23
N GLY A 182 16.70 5.09 -3.83
CA GLY A 182 17.40 5.98 -4.76
C GLY A 182 18.55 5.29 -5.52
N HIS A 183 19.25 4.33 -4.89
CA HIS A 183 20.31 3.55 -5.55
C HIS A 183 19.80 2.61 -6.66
N VAL A 184 18.50 2.37 -6.76
CA VAL A 184 17.89 1.58 -7.84
C VAL A 184 17.03 2.45 -8.76
N GLY A 185 17.26 3.77 -8.75
CA GLY A 185 16.60 4.73 -9.64
C GLY A 185 15.16 5.08 -9.27
N LEU A 186 14.69 4.66 -8.10
CA LEU A 186 13.37 4.99 -7.58
C LEU A 186 13.38 6.37 -6.92
N GLN A 187 12.42 7.22 -7.28
CA GLN A 187 12.25 8.59 -6.82
C GLN A 187 10.88 8.76 -6.17
N ALA A 188 10.77 9.57 -5.13
CA ALA A 188 9.48 9.92 -4.51
C ALA A 188 9.18 11.40 -4.70
N CYS A 189 7.90 11.76 -4.63
CA CYS A 189 7.52 13.15 -4.40
C CYS A 189 7.94 13.56 -2.99
N GLU A 190 8.63 14.69 -2.86
CA GLU A 190 9.00 15.27 -1.57
C GLU A 190 8.28 16.60 -1.40
N MET A 191 7.34 16.67 -0.46
CA MET A 191 6.57 17.88 -0.16
C MET A 191 6.45 18.07 1.36
N PRO A 192 6.53 19.31 1.87
CA PRO A 192 6.23 19.58 3.26
C PRO A 192 4.82 19.12 3.63
N GLY A 193 4.64 18.58 4.83
CA GLY A 193 3.33 18.13 5.31
C GLY A 193 2.96 16.69 4.94
N ALA A 194 3.89 15.89 4.43
CA ALA A 194 3.64 14.50 4.08
C ALA A 194 3.62 13.51 5.27
N GLN A 195 3.55 13.99 6.51
CA GLN A 195 3.48 13.11 7.68
C GLN A 195 2.18 12.30 7.67
N THR A 196 2.30 10.99 7.85
CA THR A 196 1.18 10.03 7.85
C THR A 196 0.92 9.42 9.22
N PHE A 197 1.88 9.51 10.15
CA PHE A 197 1.80 8.84 11.44
C PHE A 197 2.25 9.74 12.62
N PRO A 198 1.61 9.62 13.80
CA PRO A 198 0.30 9.00 14.02
C PRO A 198 -0.82 9.86 13.44
N SER A 199 -1.92 9.26 12.99
CA SER A 199 -2.98 9.96 12.24
C SER A 199 -3.67 11.10 12.99
N ARG A 200 -3.72 11.04 14.32
CA ARG A 200 -4.27 12.08 15.19
C ARG A 200 -3.38 13.31 15.34
N MET A 201 -2.07 13.14 15.19
CA MET A 201 -1.06 14.20 15.31
C MET A 201 0.13 13.81 14.44
N PRO A 202 0.05 14.05 13.11
CA PRO A 202 1.06 13.55 12.18
C PRO A 202 2.42 14.19 12.43
N MET A 203 3.43 13.37 12.77
CA MET A 203 4.79 13.80 13.09
C MET A 203 5.85 13.14 12.20
N ALA A 204 5.58 11.93 11.70
CA ALA A 204 6.47 11.16 10.85
C ALA A 204 5.76 10.76 9.55
N GLN A 205 6.50 10.72 8.46
CA GLN A 205 6.10 10.05 7.23
C GLN A 205 6.65 8.63 7.30
N LEU A 206 5.77 7.64 7.44
CA LEU A 206 6.15 6.22 7.40
C LEU A 206 5.72 5.57 6.08
N ASP A 207 4.66 6.10 5.48
CA ASP A 207 4.13 5.68 4.21
C ASP A 207 4.80 6.48 3.09
N HIS A 208 5.21 5.79 2.03
CA HIS A 208 5.87 6.42 0.89
C HIS A 208 5.40 5.78 -0.43
N VAL A 209 5.52 6.55 -1.51
CA VAL A 209 5.34 6.07 -2.89
C VAL A 209 6.57 6.48 -3.68
N PHE A 210 7.33 5.50 -4.15
CA PHE A 210 8.47 5.69 -5.01
C PHE A 210 8.15 5.18 -6.41
N ALA A 211 8.71 5.82 -7.43
CA ALA A 211 8.53 5.44 -8.81
C ALA A 211 9.82 5.59 -9.64
N ARG A 212 9.94 4.78 -10.69
CA ARG A 212 10.95 4.88 -11.75
C ARG A 212 10.22 4.76 -13.09
N GLY A 213 10.63 5.55 -14.08
CA GLY A 213 9.93 5.66 -15.37
C GLY A 213 8.70 6.57 -15.32
N LEU A 214 8.41 7.15 -14.15
CA LEU A 214 7.36 8.14 -13.95
C LEU A 214 7.96 9.38 -13.27
N ALA A 215 7.53 10.58 -13.69
CA ALA A 215 8.00 11.85 -13.16
C ALA A 215 7.17 12.25 -11.93
N PRO A 216 7.77 12.45 -10.73
CA PRO A 216 7.04 12.91 -9.54
C PRO A 216 6.44 14.30 -9.75
N VAL A 217 5.14 14.48 -9.43
CA VAL A 217 4.45 15.77 -9.60
C VAL A 217 3.93 16.33 -8.28
N GLY A 218 3.30 15.49 -7.46
CA GLY A 218 2.53 15.99 -6.33
C GLY A 218 2.35 14.95 -5.24
N LEU A 219 2.11 15.44 -4.03
CA LEU A 219 1.86 14.60 -2.87
C LEU A 219 0.78 15.24 -2.01
N HIS A 220 -0.19 14.42 -1.60
CA HIS A 220 -1.31 14.84 -0.78
C HIS A 220 -1.57 13.84 0.34
N VAL A 221 -1.81 14.35 1.55
CA VAL A 221 -2.23 13.56 2.71
C VAL A 221 -3.61 14.06 3.10
N PRO A 222 -4.69 13.29 2.84
CA PRO A 222 -6.00 13.58 3.38
C PRO A 222 -5.97 13.69 4.91
N ARG A 223 -6.52 14.78 5.45
CA ARG A 223 -6.52 15.08 6.89
C ARG A 223 -7.92 15.39 7.39
N GLY A 224 -8.13 15.21 8.69
CA GLY A 224 -9.39 15.50 9.37
C GLY A 224 -9.75 14.44 10.40
N GLY A 225 -10.71 14.75 11.26
CA GLY A 225 -11.13 13.87 12.35
C GLY A 225 -11.66 12.52 11.88
N ILE A 226 -12.18 12.43 10.66
CA ILE A 226 -12.67 11.18 10.08
C ILE A 226 -11.51 10.22 9.74
N TRP A 227 -10.44 10.72 9.12
CA TRP A 227 -9.25 9.93 8.77
C TRP A 227 -8.55 9.38 10.01
N ALA A 228 -8.41 10.22 11.04
CA ALA A 228 -7.80 9.81 12.31
C ALA A 228 -8.62 8.78 13.10
N ARG A 229 -9.88 8.55 12.70
CA ARG A 229 -10.77 7.52 13.26
C ARG A 229 -10.74 6.19 12.49
N MET A 230 -10.32 6.20 11.23
CA MET A 230 -10.32 4.99 10.39
C MET A 230 -9.06 4.14 10.58
N SER A 231 -7.90 4.78 10.76
CA SER A 231 -6.62 4.11 10.99
C SER A 231 -5.71 4.96 11.88
N ASP A 232 -4.67 4.35 12.46
CA ASP A 232 -3.55 5.03 13.09
C ASP A 232 -2.58 5.66 12.08
N HIS A 233 -2.72 5.33 10.79
CA HIS A 233 -2.08 6.02 9.67
C HIS A 233 -3.06 6.96 8.96
N LEU A 234 -2.53 7.99 8.29
CA LEU A 234 -3.23 8.73 7.25
C LEU A 234 -2.85 8.15 5.87
N PRO A 235 -3.77 8.16 4.90
CA PRO A 235 -3.44 7.80 3.53
C PRO A 235 -2.46 8.81 2.91
N LEU A 236 -1.65 8.33 1.97
CA LEU A 236 -0.76 9.15 1.16
C LEU A 236 -1.10 8.96 -0.31
N ILE A 237 -1.38 10.05 -1.02
CA ILE A 237 -1.71 10.06 -2.44
C ILE A 237 -0.59 10.78 -3.18
N ALA A 238 0.11 10.05 -4.03
CA ALA A 238 1.17 10.58 -4.88
C ALA A 238 0.70 10.68 -6.32
N GLU A 239 1.16 11.73 -7.01
CA GLU A 239 0.84 12.02 -8.39
C GLU A 239 2.10 11.97 -9.23
N PHE A 240 2.02 11.28 -10.37
CA PHE A 240 3.12 11.17 -11.32
C PHE A 240 2.67 11.44 -12.74
N ASP A 241 3.52 12.08 -13.55
CA ASP A 241 3.34 12.15 -14.99
C ASP A 241 4.09 10.98 -15.65
N TRP A 242 3.42 10.29 -16.57
CA TRP A 242 4.00 9.17 -17.32
C TRP A 242 3.91 9.41 -18.82
N SER A 243 5.06 9.32 -19.48
CA SER A 243 5.17 9.35 -20.95
C SER A 243 4.89 7.95 -21.51
N VAL A 244 3.61 7.64 -21.65
CA VAL A 244 3.16 6.43 -22.35
C VAL A 244 3.23 6.69 -23.85
N GLU A 245 3.94 5.83 -24.59
CA GLU A 245 3.90 5.86 -26.06
C GLU A 245 2.57 5.24 -26.53
N PRO A 246 1.89 5.83 -27.52
CA PRO A 246 0.69 5.22 -28.07
C PRO A 246 1.00 3.83 -28.63
N VAL A 247 0.15 2.86 -28.33
CA VAL A 247 0.14 1.60 -29.07
C VAL A 247 -0.48 1.90 -30.44
N GLU A 248 0.28 1.72 -31.53
CA GLU A 248 -0.20 1.83 -32.92
C GLU A 248 -1.29 0.80 -33.25
#